data_AF-A0A537I4K4-F1
#
_entry.id   AF-A0A537I4K4-F1
#
_cell.length_a   1.000
_cell.length_b   1.000
_cell.length_c   1.000
_cell.angle_alpha   90.00
_cell.angle_beta   90.00
_cell.angle_gamma   90.00
#
_symmetry.space_group_name_H-M   'P 1'
#
loop_
_entity.id
_entity.type
_entity.pdbx_description
1 polymer ?
#
loop_
_entity_poly.entity_id
_entity_poly.type
_entity_poly.pdbx_seq_one_letter_code
_entity_poly.pdbx_strand_id
1 'polypeptide(L)'
;MKSVSFFIFFIVINELAFSQQDTIYYNSQWQICGKGIASFYRIGSVAVGKEWHFTDSVRDYYISNRIQMEGFYSKDGFRDGLFSFYYPDGNLEAQGRFVKDRFYGNWQFYYPEGKRKARVYYSGDAIAFTIVEYIDEEGNYLVKDGTGKFLIPVTDLYGDVNYLLKGEIINGEREGAWEYTGLVNENNTQIKHKEVYNEGKFKRGESSSGEEFYRDYDKPKVAATFMSFKKINNTETFAVSESGNVDIILNNRKLFPSYNPTYGNTRDTIGAMTNVEIEAAFPGGYLAWRKFLEQNLKADILTNSLPASIKNYKQTVQVRFIVCEDGTVCNVEVANKNEGFKPVQDEARRVISRSGKWVPAVHEGKNVKSFHTQLITFIATSE
;
A
#
# COMPACT_ATOMS: atom_id res chain seq x y z
N MET A 1 -33.48 -36.00 -50.57
CA MET A 1 -32.94 -35.47 -49.29
C MET A 1 -31.70 -34.65 -49.60
N LYS A 2 -31.78 -33.32 -49.55
CA LYS A 2 -30.60 -32.44 -49.55
C LYS A 2 -30.45 -31.90 -48.14
N SER A 3 -29.38 -32.31 -47.45
CA SER A 3 -29.03 -31.82 -46.11
C SER A 3 -28.51 -30.40 -46.24
N VAL A 4 -29.16 -29.44 -45.58
CA VAL A 4 -28.68 -28.07 -45.44
C VAL A 4 -28.01 -27.98 -44.07
N SER A 5 -26.68 -27.91 -44.06
CA SER A 5 -25.90 -27.68 -42.84
C SER A 5 -25.86 -26.17 -42.56
N PHE A 6 -26.44 -25.76 -41.42
CA PHE A 6 -26.29 -24.42 -40.87
C PHE A 6 -24.96 -24.35 -40.10
N PHE A 7 -24.01 -23.56 -40.59
CA PHE A 7 -22.81 -23.20 -39.82
C PHE A 7 -23.14 -21.99 -38.95
N ILE A 8 -23.22 -22.20 -37.64
CA ILE A 8 -23.31 -21.12 -36.64
C ILE A 8 -21.89 -20.57 -36.45
N PHE A 9 -21.65 -19.35 -36.93
CA PHE A 9 -20.43 -18.60 -36.65
C PHE A 9 -20.47 -18.13 -35.19
N PHE A 10 -19.69 -18.76 -34.32
CA PHE A 10 -19.40 -18.21 -32.99
C PHE A 10 -18.49 -16.99 -33.19
N ILE A 11 -19.05 -15.79 -33.09
CA ILE A 11 -18.26 -14.57 -32.91
C ILE A 11 -17.72 -14.60 -31.49
N VAL A 12 -16.47 -15.01 -31.34
CA VAL A 12 -15.71 -14.81 -30.10
C VAL A 12 -15.42 -13.31 -30.01
N ILE A 13 -16.23 -12.60 -29.23
CA ILE A 13 -15.93 -11.23 -28.81
C ILE A 13 -14.75 -11.35 -27.86
N ASN A 14 -13.54 -11.13 -28.36
CA ASN A 14 -12.38 -10.89 -27.49
C ASN A 14 -12.67 -9.57 -26.75
N GLU A 15 -12.93 -9.65 -25.45
CA GLU A 15 -12.95 -8.47 -24.61
C GLU A 15 -11.56 -7.85 -24.59
N LEU A 16 -11.39 -6.76 -25.33
CA LEU A 16 -10.25 -5.87 -25.14
C LEU A 16 -10.48 -5.15 -23.82
N ALA A 17 -9.76 -5.56 -22.77
CA ALA A 17 -9.61 -4.75 -21.57
C ALA A 17 -9.08 -3.37 -21.99
N PHE A 18 -9.91 -2.35 -21.87
CA PHE A 18 -9.55 -0.99 -22.25
C PHE A 18 -8.65 -0.41 -21.16
N SER A 19 -7.36 -0.20 -21.48
CA SER A 19 -6.49 0.61 -20.62
C SER A 19 -6.90 2.08 -20.78
N GLN A 20 -7.37 2.68 -19.69
CA GLN A 20 -7.56 4.12 -19.62
C GLN A 20 -6.33 4.73 -18.94
N GLN A 21 -5.71 5.71 -19.59
CA GLN A 21 -4.70 6.53 -18.93
C GLN A 21 -5.42 7.53 -18.02
N ASP A 22 -5.18 7.44 -16.72
CA ASP A 22 -5.75 8.34 -15.72
C ASP A 22 -4.63 8.99 -14.89
N THR A 23 -4.94 10.14 -14.29
CA THR A 23 -4.07 10.83 -13.36
C THR A 23 -4.61 10.64 -11.95
N ILE A 24 -3.81 10.03 -11.08
CA ILE A 24 -4.16 9.85 -9.67
C ILE A 24 -3.29 10.78 -8.83
N TYR A 25 -3.91 11.65 -8.04
CA TYR A 25 -3.19 12.58 -7.17
C TYR A 25 -2.99 11.94 -5.78
N TYR A 26 -1.89 12.28 -5.10
CA TYR A 26 -1.58 11.80 -3.76
C TYR A 26 -1.12 12.95 -2.85
N ASN A 27 -1.48 12.92 -1.57
CA ASN A 27 -0.99 13.85 -0.54
C ASN A 27 0.45 13.50 -0.11
N SER A 28 1.01 14.23 0.86
CA SER A 28 2.39 14.03 1.32
C SER A 28 2.62 12.67 1.99
N GLN A 29 1.54 12.00 2.40
CA GLN A 29 1.53 10.65 2.96
C GLN A 29 1.31 9.54 1.91
N TRP A 30 1.36 9.85 0.61
CA TRP A 30 1.09 8.91 -0.49
C TRP A 30 -0.31 8.29 -0.46
N GLN A 31 -1.28 9.02 0.10
CA GLN A 31 -2.68 8.66 0.08
C GLN A 31 -3.34 9.38 -1.10
N ILE A 32 -4.18 8.68 -1.86
CA ILE A 32 -4.85 9.25 -3.02
C ILE A 32 -5.70 10.43 -2.57
N CYS A 33 -5.66 11.56 -3.25
CA CYS A 33 -6.38 12.76 -2.83
C CYS A 33 -6.94 13.57 -4.00
N GLY A 34 -7.70 14.62 -3.69
CA GLY A 34 -8.06 15.63 -4.68
C GLY A 34 -6.83 16.45 -5.11
N LYS A 35 -6.85 17.02 -6.32
CA LYS A 35 -5.74 17.82 -6.87
C LYS A 35 -5.32 19.00 -5.98
N GLY A 36 -6.25 19.60 -5.25
CA GLY A 36 -6.01 20.81 -4.44
C GLY A 36 -5.03 20.62 -3.27
N ILE A 37 -4.90 19.39 -2.75
CA ILE A 37 -4.02 19.05 -1.61
C ILE A 37 -2.91 18.06 -2.00
N ALA A 38 -2.68 17.89 -3.31
CA ALA A 38 -1.76 16.91 -3.83
C ALA A 38 -0.29 17.35 -3.66
N SER A 39 0.53 16.46 -3.12
CA SER A 39 2.00 16.57 -3.12
C SER A 39 2.63 15.80 -4.29
N PHE A 40 1.94 14.78 -4.79
CA PHE A 40 2.38 13.94 -5.90
C PHE A 40 1.22 13.63 -6.85
N TYR A 41 1.53 13.17 -8.04
CA TYR A 41 0.55 12.54 -8.93
C TYR A 41 1.18 11.42 -9.75
N ARG A 42 0.40 10.38 -10.03
CA ARG A 42 0.76 9.24 -10.87
C ARG A 42 0.05 9.31 -12.19
N ILE A 43 0.78 8.98 -13.25
CA ILE A 43 0.24 8.73 -14.59
C ILE A 43 0.57 7.29 -14.96
N GLY A 44 -0.43 6.52 -15.35
CA GLY A 44 -0.24 5.15 -15.82
C GLY A 44 -1.51 4.54 -16.40
N SER A 45 -1.33 3.38 -17.04
CA SER A 45 -2.44 2.53 -17.47
C SER A 45 -3.08 1.89 -16.25
N VAL A 46 -4.41 2.01 -16.13
CA VAL A 46 -5.16 1.35 -15.07
C VAL A 46 -6.01 0.24 -15.67
N ALA A 47 -5.81 -0.99 -15.19
CA ALA A 47 -6.73 -2.09 -15.44
C ALA A 47 -7.84 -2.04 -14.40
N VAL A 48 -9.09 -2.25 -14.84
CA VAL A 48 -10.28 -2.16 -13.99
C VAL A 48 -10.99 -3.51 -14.03
N GLY A 49 -10.97 -4.24 -12.91
CA GLY A 49 -11.65 -5.53 -12.72
C GLY A 49 -12.26 -5.65 -11.32
N LYS A 50 -12.08 -6.81 -10.65
CA LYS A 50 -12.43 -7.00 -9.21
C LYS A 50 -11.78 -5.93 -8.32
N GLU A 51 -10.56 -5.57 -8.66
CA GLU A 51 -9.80 -4.47 -8.10
C GLU A 51 -9.25 -3.65 -9.28
N TRP A 52 -8.87 -2.40 -9.01
CA TRP A 52 -8.12 -1.61 -9.96
C TRP A 52 -6.64 -1.77 -9.63
N HIS A 53 -5.80 -1.79 -10.65
CA HIS A 53 -4.36 -1.80 -10.45
C HIS A 53 -3.68 -1.13 -11.63
N PHE A 54 -2.50 -0.59 -11.36
CA PHE A 54 -1.65 -0.09 -12.43
C PHE A 54 -1.11 -1.26 -13.25
N THR A 55 -0.96 -1.03 -14.54
CA THR A 55 -0.38 -1.96 -15.50
C THR A 55 0.60 -1.20 -16.37
N ASP A 56 1.51 -1.94 -16.99
CA ASP A 56 2.52 -1.42 -17.89
C ASP A 56 3.39 -0.33 -17.26
N SER A 57 3.87 0.63 -18.04
CA SER A 57 4.70 1.73 -17.56
C SER A 57 3.90 2.75 -16.74
N VAL A 58 4.50 3.16 -15.63
CA VAL A 58 3.89 4.08 -14.67
C VAL A 58 4.92 5.13 -14.27
N ARG A 59 4.49 6.37 -14.09
CA ARG A 59 5.33 7.46 -13.60
C ARG A 59 4.64 8.23 -12.49
N ASP A 60 5.36 8.46 -11.40
CA ASP A 60 4.99 9.40 -10.36
C ASP A 60 5.77 10.69 -10.53
N TYR A 61 5.10 11.78 -10.22
CA TYR A 61 5.61 13.13 -10.29
C TYR A 61 5.38 13.80 -8.95
N TYR A 62 6.31 14.66 -8.56
CA TYR A 62 6.03 15.72 -7.61
C TYR A 62 4.99 16.67 -8.19
N ILE A 63 4.21 17.35 -7.34
CA ILE A 63 3.26 18.38 -7.81
C ILE A 63 3.95 19.51 -8.58
N SER A 64 5.27 19.68 -8.42
CA SER A 64 6.13 20.56 -9.21
C SER A 64 6.39 20.08 -10.66
N ASN A 65 5.83 18.94 -11.06
CA ASN A 65 6.01 18.26 -12.35
C ASN A 65 7.39 17.65 -12.59
N ARG A 66 8.25 17.58 -11.56
CA ARG A 66 9.48 16.80 -11.63
C ARG A 66 9.17 15.33 -11.42
N ILE A 67 9.88 14.45 -12.13
CA ILE A 67 9.72 13.00 -11.97
C ILE A 67 10.12 12.61 -10.55
N GLN A 68 9.33 11.76 -9.94
CA GLN A 68 9.55 11.21 -8.60
C GLN A 68 9.85 9.71 -8.68
N MET A 69 9.14 8.98 -9.53
CA MET A 69 9.37 7.56 -9.75
C MET A 69 8.99 7.18 -11.18
N GLU A 70 9.71 6.23 -11.75
CA GLU A 70 9.27 5.50 -12.94
C GLU A 70 9.48 4.01 -12.75
N GLY A 71 8.59 3.23 -13.34
CA GLY A 71 8.67 1.78 -13.26
C GLY A 71 7.60 1.09 -14.09
N PHE A 72 7.46 -0.21 -13.85
CA PHE A 72 6.55 -1.08 -14.59
C PHE A 72 5.74 -1.97 -13.66
N TYR A 73 4.45 -2.11 -13.96
CA TYR A 73 3.55 -3.02 -13.28
C TYR A 73 3.11 -4.11 -14.26
N SER A 74 3.09 -5.36 -13.80
CA SER A 74 2.58 -6.48 -14.56
C SER A 74 1.07 -6.35 -14.81
N LYS A 75 0.53 -7.17 -15.71
CA LYS A 75 -0.91 -7.25 -15.96
C LYS A 75 -1.73 -7.63 -14.72
N ASP A 76 -1.09 -8.28 -13.75
CA ASP A 76 -1.70 -8.68 -12.48
C ASP A 76 -1.54 -7.61 -11.38
N GLY A 77 -0.97 -6.45 -11.69
CA GLY A 77 -0.85 -5.32 -10.76
C GLY A 77 0.37 -5.34 -9.85
N PHE A 78 1.31 -6.24 -10.07
CA PHE A 78 2.54 -6.29 -9.28
C PHE A 78 3.65 -5.47 -9.93
N ARG A 79 4.46 -4.77 -9.14
CA ARG A 79 5.71 -4.18 -9.65
C ARG A 79 6.62 -5.28 -10.17
N ASP A 80 7.06 -5.14 -11.41
CA ASP A 80 7.94 -6.09 -12.07
C ASP A 80 8.84 -5.37 -13.06
N GLY A 81 10.14 -5.38 -12.83
CA GLY A 81 11.10 -4.68 -13.67
C GLY A 81 11.86 -3.59 -12.94
N LEU A 82 12.52 -2.75 -13.74
CA LEU A 82 13.36 -1.68 -13.24
C LEU A 82 12.49 -0.56 -12.68
N PHE A 83 12.84 -0.08 -11.49
CA PHE A 83 12.28 1.12 -10.89
C PHE A 83 13.39 2.11 -10.61
N SER A 84 13.14 3.37 -10.93
CA SER A 84 13.99 4.50 -10.61
C SER A 84 13.19 5.49 -9.76
N PHE A 85 13.81 6.00 -8.70
CA PHE A 85 13.23 6.99 -7.80
C PHE A 85 14.14 8.22 -7.77
N TYR A 86 13.56 9.40 -7.65
CA TYR A 86 14.25 10.67 -7.75
C TYR A 86 13.90 11.58 -6.57
N TYR A 87 14.87 12.39 -6.17
CA TYR A 87 14.68 13.50 -5.24
C TYR A 87 13.91 14.67 -5.89
N PRO A 88 13.37 15.61 -5.09
CA PRO A 88 12.66 16.77 -5.63
C PRO A 88 13.52 17.68 -6.52
N ASP A 89 14.84 17.63 -6.39
CA ASP A 89 15.79 18.34 -7.25
C ASP A 89 16.01 17.66 -8.62
N GLY A 90 15.55 16.41 -8.77
CA GLY A 90 15.69 15.58 -9.97
C GLY A 90 16.88 14.61 -9.92
N ASN A 91 17.70 14.63 -8.86
CA ASN A 91 18.78 13.68 -8.70
C ASN A 91 18.24 12.28 -8.41
N LEU A 92 18.93 11.24 -8.90
CA LEU A 92 18.55 9.85 -8.65
C LEU A 92 18.66 9.56 -7.15
N GLU A 93 17.59 9.06 -6.53
CA GLU A 93 17.54 8.65 -5.12
C GLU A 93 17.87 7.17 -4.99
N ALA A 94 17.22 6.34 -5.81
CA ALA A 94 17.50 4.92 -5.87
C ALA A 94 17.10 4.28 -7.20
N GLN A 95 17.70 3.14 -7.50
CA GLN A 95 17.32 2.33 -8.63
C GLN A 95 17.55 0.84 -8.34
N GLY A 96 16.64 0.00 -8.82
CA GLY A 96 16.80 -1.45 -8.77
C GLY A 96 15.60 -2.17 -9.36
N ARG A 97 15.60 -3.50 -9.27
CA ARG A 97 14.54 -4.33 -9.85
C ARG A 97 13.54 -4.77 -8.79
N PHE A 98 12.26 -4.72 -9.13
CA PHE A 98 11.21 -5.46 -8.44
C PHE A 98 10.84 -6.75 -9.19
N VAL A 99 10.50 -7.79 -8.44
CA VAL A 99 9.89 -9.03 -8.96
C VAL A 99 8.71 -9.37 -8.07
N LYS A 100 7.49 -9.21 -8.61
CA LYS A 100 6.23 -9.39 -7.87
C LYS A 100 6.22 -8.60 -6.55
N ASP A 101 6.39 -7.28 -6.65
CA ASP A 101 6.47 -6.32 -5.53
C ASP A 101 7.66 -6.44 -4.58
N ARG A 102 8.55 -7.40 -4.80
CA ARG A 102 9.70 -7.63 -3.91
C ARG A 102 10.97 -7.07 -4.54
N PHE A 103 11.76 -6.36 -3.75
CA PHE A 103 13.10 -5.94 -4.11
C PHE A 103 13.89 -7.17 -4.55
N TYR A 104 14.54 -7.09 -5.70
CA TYR A 104 15.30 -8.20 -6.26
C TYR A 104 16.58 -7.71 -6.93
N GLY A 105 17.65 -8.46 -6.72
CA GLY A 105 18.97 -8.18 -7.30
C GLY A 105 19.63 -6.95 -6.70
N ASN A 106 20.48 -6.30 -7.49
CA ASN A 106 21.25 -5.15 -7.07
C ASN A 106 20.39 -3.89 -7.04
N TRP A 107 20.41 -3.22 -5.89
CA TRP A 107 19.82 -1.91 -5.65
C TRP A 107 20.92 -0.91 -5.33
N GLN A 108 20.79 0.27 -5.92
CA GLN A 108 21.71 1.39 -5.73
C GLN A 108 20.95 2.55 -5.11
N PHE A 109 21.60 3.22 -4.15
CA PHE A 109 21.05 4.37 -3.43
C PHE A 109 22.05 5.50 -3.46
N TYR A 110 21.55 6.72 -3.49
CA TYR A 110 22.34 7.95 -3.59
C TYR A 110 21.87 8.96 -2.55
N TYR A 111 22.72 9.93 -2.26
CA TYR A 111 22.39 11.12 -1.48
C TYR A 111 21.72 12.18 -2.38
N PRO A 112 21.02 13.18 -1.80
CA PRO A 112 20.42 14.28 -2.55
C PRO A 112 21.40 14.98 -3.50
N GLU A 113 22.68 15.09 -3.13
CA GLU A 113 23.74 15.69 -3.96
C GLU A 113 24.18 14.80 -5.13
N GLY A 114 23.57 13.61 -5.29
CA GLY A 114 23.87 12.63 -6.34
C GLY A 114 25.07 11.72 -6.03
N LYS A 115 25.73 11.90 -4.87
CA LYS A 115 26.80 10.99 -4.44
C LYS A 115 26.24 9.61 -4.12
N ARG A 116 26.98 8.56 -4.47
CA ARG A 116 26.60 7.18 -4.16
C ARG A 116 26.59 6.95 -2.65
N LYS A 117 25.47 6.45 -2.12
CA LYS A 117 25.25 6.18 -0.70
C LYS A 117 25.43 4.70 -0.38
N ALA A 118 24.78 3.83 -1.13
CA ALA A 118 24.81 2.40 -0.84
C ALA A 118 24.60 1.54 -2.09
N ARG A 119 25.12 0.31 -2.01
CA ARG A 119 24.78 -0.77 -2.92
C ARG A 119 24.43 -2.01 -2.12
N VAL A 120 23.26 -2.56 -2.42
CA VAL A 120 22.63 -3.63 -1.65
C VAL A 120 22.12 -4.69 -2.61
N TYR A 121 22.21 -5.95 -2.24
CA TYR A 121 21.61 -7.05 -2.97
C TYR A 121 20.40 -7.59 -2.20
N TYR A 122 19.25 -7.66 -2.86
CA TYR A 122 18.03 -8.25 -2.30
C TYR A 122 17.76 -9.61 -2.97
N SER A 123 17.54 -10.64 -2.17
CA SER A 123 17.24 -11.99 -2.67
C SER A 123 15.77 -12.21 -3.02
N GLY A 124 14.89 -11.23 -2.74
CA GLY A 124 13.44 -11.34 -2.90
C GLY A 124 12.67 -11.58 -1.59
N ASP A 125 13.33 -11.65 -0.43
CA ASP A 125 12.68 -11.46 0.87
C ASP A 125 12.77 -9.97 1.26
N ALA A 126 11.68 -9.38 1.74
CA ALA A 126 11.60 -7.94 2.06
C ALA A 126 12.50 -7.53 3.24
N ILE A 127 13.04 -8.50 3.99
CA ILE A 127 13.77 -8.29 5.24
C ILE A 127 15.24 -8.75 5.12
N ALA A 128 15.56 -9.61 4.14
CA ALA A 128 16.92 -10.13 3.94
C ALA A 128 17.60 -9.39 2.79
N PHE A 129 18.68 -8.68 3.12
CA PHE A 129 19.50 -7.99 2.15
C PHE A 129 20.98 -8.13 2.49
N THR A 130 21.81 -8.23 1.46
CA THR A 130 23.26 -8.31 1.55
C THR A 130 23.84 -6.95 1.24
N ILE A 131 24.65 -6.42 2.15
CA ILE A 131 25.20 -5.07 2.02
C ILE A 131 26.50 -5.18 1.27
N VAL A 132 26.59 -4.59 0.09
CA VAL A 132 27.82 -4.67 -0.70
C VAL A 132 28.72 -3.47 -0.41
N GLU A 133 28.15 -2.27 -0.41
CA GLU A 133 28.88 -1.04 -0.11
C GLU A 133 27.99 -0.05 0.63
N TYR A 134 28.59 0.70 1.56
CA TYR A 134 27.98 1.84 2.24
C TYR A 134 29.02 2.94 2.43
N ILE A 135 28.66 4.14 1.98
CA ILE A 135 29.51 5.33 1.97
C ILE A 135 28.75 6.42 2.74
N ASP A 136 29.43 7.11 3.67
CA ASP A 136 28.85 8.26 4.37
C ASP A 136 28.80 9.53 3.49
N GLU A 137 28.28 10.64 4.02
CA GLU A 137 28.11 11.89 3.26
C GLU A 137 29.45 12.56 2.92
N GLU A 138 30.46 12.32 3.76
CA GLU A 138 31.84 12.75 3.59
C GLU A 138 32.59 11.95 2.52
N GLY A 139 32.11 10.75 2.18
CA GLY A 139 32.68 9.87 1.15
C GLY A 139 33.56 8.74 1.70
N ASN A 140 33.54 8.49 3.01
CA ASN A 140 34.26 7.39 3.63
C ASN A 140 33.48 6.08 3.47
N TYR A 141 34.19 5.01 3.13
CA TYR A 141 33.62 3.68 3.08
C TYR A 141 33.46 3.12 4.50
N LEU A 142 32.22 2.94 4.93
CA LEU A 142 31.88 2.25 6.18
C LEU A 142 31.73 0.75 5.95
N VAL A 143 31.21 0.36 4.77
CA VAL A 143 31.25 -1.01 4.26
C VAL A 143 31.80 -0.99 2.83
N LYS A 144 32.77 -1.85 2.56
CA LYS A 144 33.36 -2.02 1.22
C LYS A 144 33.51 -3.51 0.93
N ASP A 145 33.10 -3.93 -0.27
CA ASP A 145 33.15 -5.32 -0.72
C ASP A 145 32.50 -6.28 0.29
N GLY A 146 31.40 -5.84 0.89
CA GLY A 146 30.65 -6.58 1.89
C GLY A 146 31.36 -6.73 3.23
N THR A 147 32.36 -5.92 3.55
CA THR A 147 33.00 -5.96 4.88
C THR A 147 33.15 -4.57 5.46
N GLY A 148 32.86 -4.42 6.75
CA GLY A 148 33.09 -3.17 7.47
C GLY A 148 32.19 -2.96 8.67
N LYS A 149 32.28 -1.75 9.24
CA LYS A 149 31.45 -1.34 10.38
C LYS A 149 30.18 -0.70 9.86
N PHE A 150 29.06 -1.28 10.23
CA PHE A 150 27.76 -0.84 9.80
C PHE A 150 27.15 0.06 10.85
N LEU A 151 26.91 1.33 10.51
CA LEU A 151 26.23 2.30 11.36
C LEU A 151 25.19 3.03 10.50
N ILE A 152 23.94 2.55 10.50
CA ILE A 152 22.91 3.09 9.61
C ILE A 152 21.63 3.47 10.37
N PRO A 153 21.09 4.67 10.15
CA PRO A 153 19.72 4.99 10.52
C PRO A 153 18.76 4.15 9.68
N VAL A 154 18.02 3.27 10.34
CA VAL A 154 16.99 2.45 9.74
C VAL A 154 15.62 3.05 10.03
N THR A 155 14.88 3.25 8.95
CA THR A 155 13.47 3.59 9.01
C THR A 155 12.65 2.35 9.33
N ASP A 156 11.61 2.50 10.13
CA ASP A 156 10.61 1.44 10.25
C ASP A 156 9.71 1.37 8.99
N LEU A 157 8.76 0.44 9.00
CA LEU A 157 7.78 0.25 7.91
C LEU A 157 6.90 1.48 7.64
N TYR A 158 6.92 2.49 8.51
CA TYR A 158 6.18 3.74 8.38
C TYR A 158 7.08 4.89 7.88
N GLY A 159 8.37 4.62 7.63
CA GLY A 159 9.29 5.59 7.03
C GLY A 159 9.87 6.61 8.01
N ASP A 160 9.65 6.44 9.32
CA ASP A 160 10.24 7.27 10.35
C ASP A 160 11.57 6.66 10.80
N VAL A 161 12.63 7.48 10.86
CA VAL A 161 13.96 7.02 11.32
C VAL A 161 13.88 6.76 12.81
N ASN A 162 13.54 5.53 13.17
CA ASN A 162 13.30 5.17 14.56
C ASN A 162 14.49 4.44 15.19
N TYR A 163 15.43 3.92 14.39
CA TYR A 163 16.56 3.14 14.92
C TYR A 163 17.89 3.48 14.25
N LEU A 164 18.96 3.46 15.04
CA LEU A 164 20.34 3.39 14.57
C LEU A 164 20.82 1.95 14.77
N LEU A 165 21.12 1.26 13.67
CA LEU A 165 21.71 -0.08 13.70
C LEU A 165 23.21 0.04 13.71
N LYS A 166 23.85 -0.67 14.64
CA LYS A 166 25.30 -0.75 14.76
C LYS A 166 25.75 -2.21 14.83
N GLY A 167 26.71 -2.60 13.99
CA GLY A 167 27.27 -3.94 14.00
C GLY A 167 28.39 -4.11 12.99
N GLU A 168 28.92 -5.33 12.87
CA GLU A 168 29.91 -5.68 11.86
C GLU A 168 29.25 -6.48 10.74
N ILE A 169 29.66 -6.15 9.50
CA ILE A 169 29.28 -6.87 8.30
C ILE A 169 30.53 -7.60 7.79
N ILE A 170 30.40 -8.89 7.49
CA ILE A 170 31.45 -9.72 6.88
C ILE A 170 30.84 -10.47 5.71
N ASN A 171 31.47 -10.41 4.54
CA ASN A 171 30.97 -10.99 3.28
C ASN A 171 29.52 -10.63 2.95
N GLY A 172 29.09 -9.44 3.37
CA GLY A 172 27.78 -8.85 3.14
C GLY A 172 26.70 -9.32 4.11
N GLU A 173 27.05 -10.13 5.10
CA GLU A 173 26.15 -10.66 6.12
C GLU A 173 26.45 -10.06 7.50
N ARG A 174 25.42 -10.03 8.37
CA ARG A 174 25.55 -9.56 9.75
C ARG A 174 26.41 -10.54 10.54
N GLU A 175 27.40 -10.03 11.26
CA GLU A 175 28.25 -10.84 12.14
C GLU A 175 28.35 -10.23 13.53
N GLY A 176 28.47 -11.09 14.55
CA GLY A 176 28.72 -10.67 15.92
C GLY A 176 27.52 -9.97 16.57
N ALA A 177 27.81 -9.06 17.49
CA ALA A 177 26.79 -8.33 18.24
C ALA A 177 26.28 -7.11 17.44
N TRP A 178 24.96 -7.00 17.37
CA TRP A 178 24.23 -5.94 16.70
C TRP A 178 23.38 -5.17 17.72
N GLU A 179 23.44 -3.85 17.66
CA GLU A 179 22.68 -2.95 18.55
C GLU A 179 21.68 -2.13 17.76
N TYR A 180 20.44 -2.08 18.25
CA TYR A 180 19.34 -1.31 17.69
C TYR A 180 19.00 -0.20 18.66
N THR A 181 19.41 1.02 18.34
CA THR A 181 19.26 2.17 19.22
C THR A 181 18.10 3.02 18.75
N GLY A 182 17.04 3.09 19.56
CA GLY A 182 15.89 3.93 19.27
C GLY A 182 16.26 5.42 19.31
N LEU A 183 15.91 6.17 18.26
CA LEU A 183 16.03 7.63 18.22
C LEU A 183 14.71 8.23 18.70
N VAL A 184 14.65 8.65 19.98
CA VAL A 184 13.42 9.19 20.57
C VAL A 184 13.31 10.70 20.38
N ASN A 185 14.46 11.41 20.33
CA ASN A 185 14.70 12.81 19.93
C ASN A 185 16.23 13.00 19.76
N GLU A 186 16.71 14.09 19.13
CA GLU A 186 18.13 14.34 18.78
C GLU A 186 19.15 14.08 19.90
N ASN A 187 18.73 14.16 21.17
CA ASN A 187 19.60 14.01 22.35
C ASN A 187 19.28 12.79 23.24
N ASN A 188 18.31 11.94 22.88
CA ASN A 188 17.92 10.80 23.71
C ASN A 188 17.88 9.49 22.90
N THR A 189 18.97 8.75 22.99
CA THR A 189 19.17 7.45 22.35
C THR A 189 19.08 6.33 23.39
N GLN A 190 18.20 5.36 23.19
CA GLN A 190 18.10 4.18 24.06
C GLN A 190 18.27 2.92 23.23
N ILE A 191 19.20 2.04 23.62
CA ILE A 191 19.27 0.70 23.03
C ILE A 191 17.94 0.00 23.30
N LYS A 192 17.23 -0.38 22.25
CA LYS A 192 15.94 -1.08 22.31
C LYS A 192 16.10 -2.57 22.13
N HIS A 193 17.01 -2.99 21.25
CA HIS A 193 17.29 -4.39 20.98
C HIS A 193 18.78 -4.64 20.81
N LYS A 194 19.20 -5.84 21.18
CA LYS A 194 20.49 -6.42 20.83
C LYS A 194 20.27 -7.75 20.15
N GLU A 195 21.03 -8.02 19.10
CA GLU A 195 20.99 -9.29 18.38
C GLU A 195 22.41 -9.84 18.25
N VAL A 196 22.55 -11.15 18.15
CA VAL A 196 23.83 -11.81 17.91
C VAL A 196 23.71 -12.69 16.68
N TYR A 197 24.66 -12.51 15.77
CA TYR A 197 24.80 -13.26 14.54
C TYR A 197 26.12 -14.03 14.53
N ASN A 198 26.12 -15.17 13.84
CA ASN A 198 27.34 -15.93 13.56
C ASN A 198 27.16 -16.66 12.23
N GLU A 199 28.14 -16.47 11.34
CA GLU A 199 28.09 -16.89 9.94
C GLU A 199 26.82 -16.40 9.24
N GLY A 200 26.49 -15.12 9.44
CA GLY A 200 25.30 -14.47 8.88
C GLY A 200 23.96 -14.93 9.47
N LYS A 201 23.97 -15.95 10.34
CA LYS A 201 22.76 -16.53 10.93
C LYS A 201 22.48 -15.89 12.28
N PHE A 202 21.25 -15.40 12.44
CA PHE A 202 20.72 -14.97 13.72
C PHE A 202 20.81 -16.11 14.74
N LYS A 203 21.31 -15.81 15.94
CA LYS A 203 21.44 -16.78 17.04
C LYS A 203 20.52 -16.45 18.22
N ARG A 204 20.43 -15.18 18.59
CA ARG A 204 19.59 -14.71 19.71
C ARG A 204 19.36 -13.20 19.67
N GLY A 205 18.25 -12.77 20.25
CA GLY A 205 17.93 -11.37 20.48
C GLY A 205 17.48 -11.10 21.91
N GLU A 206 17.69 -9.87 22.36
CA GLU A 206 17.32 -9.38 23.69
C GLU A 206 16.69 -7.98 23.55
N SER A 207 15.56 -7.74 24.23
CA SER A 207 14.94 -6.42 24.32
C SER A 207 15.40 -5.66 25.57
N SER A 208 15.35 -4.33 25.51
CA SER A 208 15.79 -3.46 26.60
C SER A 208 14.94 -3.52 27.87
N SER A 209 13.75 -4.11 27.84
CA SER A 209 12.94 -4.36 29.04
C SER A 209 13.40 -5.60 29.81
N GLY A 210 14.29 -6.44 29.24
CA GLY A 210 14.73 -7.70 29.83
C GLY A 210 13.64 -8.79 29.88
N GLU A 211 12.44 -8.50 29.37
CA GLU A 211 11.27 -9.36 29.48
C GLU A 211 11.15 -10.39 28.34
N GLU A 212 11.82 -10.17 27.20
CA GLU A 212 11.76 -11.07 26.05
C GLU A 212 13.15 -11.47 25.53
N PHE A 213 13.63 -12.63 25.95
CA PHE A 213 14.67 -13.38 25.23
C PHE A 213 13.99 -14.20 24.13
N TYR A 214 14.28 -13.90 22.87
CA TYR A 214 13.80 -14.71 21.76
C TYR A 214 14.98 -15.37 21.04
N ARG A 215 14.86 -16.69 20.85
CA ARG A 215 15.87 -17.53 20.20
C ARG A 215 15.45 -17.99 18.81
N ASP A 216 14.16 -17.90 18.50
CA ASP A 216 13.59 -18.54 17.34
C ASP A 216 12.45 -17.70 16.77
N TYR A 217 12.80 -16.80 15.87
CA TYR A 217 11.92 -16.37 14.79
C TYR A 217 12.83 -16.15 13.59
N ASP A 218 12.57 -16.90 12.51
CA ASP A 218 13.29 -16.92 11.23
C ASP A 218 13.43 -15.56 10.50
N LYS A 219 13.12 -14.41 11.14
CA LYS A 219 13.12 -13.09 10.48
C LYS A 219 13.55 -11.96 11.44
N PRO A 220 14.47 -11.07 11.02
CA PRO A 220 14.79 -9.84 11.75
C PRO A 220 13.53 -9.00 12.00
N LYS A 221 13.36 -8.44 13.20
CA LYS A 221 12.18 -7.60 13.54
C LYS A 221 12.17 -6.23 12.83
N VAL A 222 13.30 -5.79 12.28
CA VAL A 222 13.43 -4.49 11.61
C VAL A 222 13.73 -4.69 10.13
N ALA A 223 12.72 -4.44 9.30
CA ALA A 223 12.90 -4.31 7.87
C ALA A 223 13.67 -3.01 7.61
N ALA A 224 14.93 -3.12 7.17
CA ALA A 224 15.70 -1.94 6.83
C ALA A 224 15.58 -1.64 5.35
N THR A 225 15.07 -0.44 5.04
CA THR A 225 15.12 0.11 3.68
C THR A 225 15.95 1.39 3.71
N PHE A 226 16.69 1.62 2.63
CA PHE A 226 17.49 2.84 2.45
C PHE A 226 16.65 4.00 1.87
N MET A 227 15.33 3.81 1.80
CA MET A 227 14.31 4.73 1.28
C MET A 227 13.04 4.60 2.12
N SER A 228 12.23 5.65 2.21
CA SER A 228 10.94 5.60 2.91
C SER A 228 9.99 4.52 2.34
N PHE A 229 9.53 3.61 3.19
CA PHE A 229 8.49 2.62 2.86
C PHE A 229 7.20 3.25 2.33
N LYS A 230 6.86 4.49 2.74
CA LYS A 230 5.68 5.21 2.24
C LYS A 230 5.78 5.51 0.73
N LYS A 231 6.99 5.79 0.21
CA LYS A 231 7.24 5.97 -1.24
C LYS A 231 7.16 4.65 -2.02
N ILE A 232 7.30 3.52 -1.33
CA ILE A 232 7.37 2.18 -1.92
C ILE A 232 5.99 1.52 -1.88
N ASN A 233 5.23 1.70 -0.79
CA ASN A 233 3.91 1.12 -0.59
C ASN A 233 2.87 2.23 -0.56
N ASN A 234 2.59 2.83 -1.72
CA ASN A 234 1.45 3.71 -1.90
C ASN A 234 0.23 2.91 -1.47
N THR A 235 -0.30 3.19 -0.28
CA THR A 235 -1.50 2.53 0.19
C THR A 235 -2.65 3.02 -0.69
N GLU A 236 -3.48 2.13 -1.22
CA GLU A 236 -4.73 2.48 -1.93
C GLU A 236 -5.78 3.04 -0.96
N THR A 237 -5.38 4.11 -0.31
CA THR A 237 -5.99 4.79 0.81
C THR A 237 -6.32 6.18 0.28
N PHE A 238 -7.59 6.52 0.10
CA PHE A 238 -8.05 7.69 -0.67
C PHE A 238 -8.60 8.78 0.24
N ALA A 239 -7.87 9.85 0.54
CA ALA A 239 -8.39 11.05 1.20
C ALA A 239 -9.31 11.89 0.29
N VAL A 240 -10.56 12.09 0.68
CA VAL A 240 -11.51 13.06 0.10
C VAL A 240 -11.57 14.26 1.05
N SER A 241 -11.11 15.43 0.59
CA SER A 241 -11.29 16.71 1.28
C SER A 241 -11.38 17.86 0.29
N GLU A 242 -12.35 18.76 0.49
CA GLU A 242 -12.43 20.05 -0.22
C GLU A 242 -11.95 21.23 0.65
N SER A 243 -11.76 21.05 1.96
CA SER A 243 -11.73 22.16 2.94
C SER A 243 -10.45 22.29 3.77
N GLY A 244 -9.41 21.51 3.46
CA GLY A 244 -8.05 21.72 4.00
C GLY A 244 -7.80 21.25 5.43
N ASN A 245 -8.83 20.94 6.24
CA ASN A 245 -8.68 20.49 7.63
C ASN A 245 -9.33 19.13 7.96
N VAL A 246 -10.04 18.53 6.99
CA VAL A 246 -10.77 17.26 7.17
C VAL A 246 -10.57 16.33 5.99
N ASP A 247 -9.97 15.16 6.20
CA ASP A 247 -9.76 14.14 5.17
C ASP A 247 -10.68 12.94 5.37
N ILE A 248 -11.32 12.46 4.30
CA ILE A 248 -12.02 11.17 4.30
C ILE A 248 -11.21 10.13 3.54
N ILE A 249 -10.48 9.28 4.23
CA ILE A 249 -9.68 8.19 3.69
C ILE A 249 -10.52 6.93 3.34
N LEU A 250 -10.74 6.60 2.08
CA LEU A 250 -11.29 5.29 1.67
C LEU A 250 -10.15 4.27 1.71
N ASN A 251 -10.25 3.19 2.49
CA ASN A 251 -9.21 2.15 2.45
C ASN A 251 -9.66 1.02 1.54
N ASN A 252 -9.01 0.84 0.40
CA ASN A 252 -9.13 -0.39 -0.37
C ASN A 252 -7.90 -1.25 -0.06
N ARG A 253 -8.00 -2.12 0.94
CA ARG A 253 -6.91 -3.05 1.24
C ARG A 253 -6.89 -4.17 0.18
N LYS A 254 -5.82 -4.21 -0.59
CA LYS A 254 -4.97 -5.41 -0.67
C LYS A 254 -3.51 -5.01 -0.63
N LEU A 255 -2.90 -5.05 0.56
CA LEU A 255 -1.44 -5.00 0.65
C LEU A 255 -0.79 -6.38 0.54
N PHE A 256 -1.54 -7.47 0.65
CA PHE A 256 -1.12 -8.82 0.31
C PHE A 256 -2.38 -9.65 0.04
N PRO A 257 -2.40 -10.64 -0.87
CA PRO A 257 -3.33 -11.74 -0.69
C PRO A 257 -2.96 -12.36 0.66
N SER A 258 -3.82 -12.21 1.66
CA SER A 258 -3.86 -13.25 2.68
C SER A 258 -4.20 -14.53 1.91
N TYR A 259 -3.19 -15.34 1.62
CA TYR A 259 -3.40 -16.75 1.37
C TYR A 259 -4.14 -17.28 2.59
N ASN A 260 -5.46 -17.38 2.48
CA ASN A 260 -6.30 -18.05 3.45
C ASN A 260 -6.87 -19.27 2.73
N PRO A 261 -6.20 -20.42 2.79
CA PRO A 261 -6.65 -21.64 2.15
C PRO A 261 -7.67 -22.30 3.06
N THR A 262 -8.91 -21.83 2.99
CA THR A 262 -10.03 -22.64 3.46
C THR A 262 -11.16 -22.53 2.45
N TYR A 263 -11.07 -23.42 1.46
CA TYR A 263 -12.16 -23.80 0.59
C TYR A 263 -13.33 -24.28 1.44
N GLY A 264 -14.40 -23.50 1.42
CA GLY A 264 -15.69 -23.88 1.98
C GLY A 264 -16.77 -23.08 1.28
N ASN A 265 -17.66 -23.78 0.56
CA ASN A 265 -18.92 -23.22 0.08
C ASN A 265 -19.78 -22.89 1.31
N THR A 266 -19.65 -21.68 1.85
CA THR A 266 -20.55 -21.19 2.89
C THR A 266 -21.39 -20.07 2.32
N ARG A 267 -22.64 -20.39 2.00
CA ARG A 267 -23.70 -19.37 1.95
C ARG A 267 -23.74 -18.73 3.34
N ASP A 268 -23.52 -17.42 3.42
CA ASP A 268 -23.86 -16.70 4.65
C ASP A 268 -25.38 -16.83 4.90
N THR A 269 -25.81 -16.61 6.13
CA THR A 269 -27.20 -16.63 6.63
C THR A 269 -28.20 -15.78 5.82
N ILE A 270 -27.72 -14.92 4.90
CA ILE A 270 -28.51 -14.01 4.06
C ILE A 270 -28.47 -14.41 2.55
N GLY A 271 -27.76 -15.49 2.22
CA GLY A 271 -27.73 -16.08 0.87
C GLY A 271 -26.83 -15.37 -0.15
N ALA A 272 -25.96 -14.45 0.28
CA ALA A 272 -24.95 -13.85 -0.59
C ALA A 272 -23.66 -14.69 -0.64
N MET A 273 -23.07 -14.75 -1.84
CA MET A 273 -21.85 -15.50 -2.13
C MET A 273 -20.61 -14.66 -1.79
N THR A 274 -19.58 -15.32 -1.28
CA THR A 274 -18.28 -14.72 -0.97
C THR A 274 -17.24 -14.94 -2.07
N ASN A 275 -17.50 -15.89 -2.98
CA ASN A 275 -16.66 -16.21 -4.13
C ASN A 275 -17.56 -16.36 -5.36
N VAL A 276 -17.27 -15.57 -6.40
CA VAL A 276 -18.03 -15.52 -7.66
C VAL A 276 -17.04 -15.44 -8.83
N GLU A 277 -17.47 -15.81 -10.03
CA GLU A 277 -16.62 -15.78 -11.24
C GLU A 277 -16.38 -14.34 -11.69
N ILE A 278 -17.44 -13.54 -11.67
CA ILE A 278 -17.41 -12.10 -11.94
C ILE A 278 -17.95 -11.41 -10.71
N GLU A 279 -17.18 -10.49 -10.14
CA GLU A 279 -17.60 -9.72 -8.98
C GLU A 279 -18.58 -8.61 -9.37
N ALA A 280 -19.42 -8.20 -8.42
CA ALA A 280 -20.28 -7.05 -8.64
C ALA A 280 -19.42 -5.78 -8.72
N ALA A 281 -19.76 -4.89 -9.63
CA ALA A 281 -18.97 -3.69 -9.93
C ALA A 281 -19.86 -2.46 -10.05
N PHE A 282 -19.37 -1.31 -9.58
CA PHE A 282 -20.06 -0.04 -9.81
C PHE A 282 -20.05 0.28 -11.33
N PRO A 283 -21.11 0.89 -11.90
CA PRO A 283 -21.12 1.23 -13.33
C PRO A 283 -19.98 2.19 -13.67
N GLY A 284 -19.21 1.88 -14.72
CA GLY A 284 -17.96 2.60 -15.04
C GLY A 284 -16.76 2.16 -14.19
N GLY A 285 -16.92 1.08 -13.44
CA GLY A 285 -15.88 0.44 -12.65
C GLY A 285 -15.38 1.30 -11.50
N TYR A 286 -14.16 1.03 -11.08
CA TYR A 286 -13.58 1.62 -9.88
C TYR A 286 -13.43 3.15 -9.95
N LEU A 287 -13.02 3.71 -11.10
CA LEU A 287 -12.81 5.15 -11.23
C LEU A 287 -14.14 5.92 -11.10
N ALA A 288 -15.22 5.37 -11.63
CA ALA A 288 -16.56 5.92 -11.44
C ALA A 288 -17.06 5.77 -9.99
N TRP A 289 -16.74 4.66 -9.33
CA TRP A 289 -17.01 4.45 -7.90
C TRP A 289 -16.30 5.49 -7.02
N ARG A 290 -15.00 5.71 -7.28
CA ARG A 290 -14.19 6.76 -6.62
C ARG A 290 -14.87 8.12 -6.76
N LYS A 291 -15.16 8.52 -8.00
CA LYS A 291 -15.78 9.83 -8.29
C LYS A 291 -17.14 9.96 -7.61
N PHE A 292 -17.93 8.89 -7.57
CA PHE A 292 -19.19 8.87 -6.85
C PHE A 292 -18.99 9.12 -5.35
N LEU A 293 -18.05 8.42 -4.71
CA LEU A 293 -17.77 8.61 -3.29
C LEU A 293 -17.26 10.03 -2.99
N GLU A 294 -16.33 10.54 -3.79
CA GLU A 294 -15.81 11.91 -3.68
C GLU A 294 -16.92 12.97 -3.75
N GLN A 295 -17.86 12.81 -4.67
CA GLN A 295 -18.94 13.78 -4.89
C GLN A 295 -20.07 13.70 -3.86
N ASN A 296 -20.20 12.58 -3.15
CA ASN A 296 -21.36 12.31 -2.30
C ASN A 296 -21.05 12.24 -0.80
N LEU A 297 -19.78 12.01 -0.43
CA LEU A 297 -19.32 12.01 0.97
C LEU A 297 -19.11 13.44 1.46
N LYS A 298 -19.66 13.70 2.65
CA LYS A 298 -19.63 15.01 3.31
C LYS A 298 -18.57 15.06 4.40
N ALA A 299 -17.45 15.71 4.09
CA ALA A 299 -16.33 15.94 5.03
C ALA A 299 -16.70 16.95 6.13
N ASP A 300 -17.56 17.92 5.82
CA ASP A 300 -18.05 18.93 6.77
C ASP A 300 -18.81 18.35 7.97
N ILE A 301 -19.19 17.07 7.94
CA ILE A 301 -19.80 16.41 9.10
C ILE A 301 -18.88 16.43 10.33
N LEU A 302 -17.56 16.41 10.12
CA LEU A 302 -16.58 16.54 11.20
C LEU A 302 -16.56 17.96 11.76
N THR A 303 -16.46 18.98 10.92
CA THR A 303 -16.47 20.38 11.38
C THR A 303 -17.79 20.77 12.05
N ASN A 304 -18.91 20.21 11.59
CA ASN A 304 -20.23 20.55 12.09
C ASN A 304 -20.63 19.79 13.35
N SER A 305 -20.03 18.63 13.61
CA SER A 305 -20.48 17.73 14.68
C SER A 305 -19.42 17.42 15.72
N LEU A 306 -18.12 17.53 15.42
CA LEU A 306 -17.06 17.32 16.41
C LEU A 306 -17.07 18.46 17.44
N PRO A 307 -16.96 18.16 18.75
CA PRO A 307 -16.70 19.17 19.75
C PRO A 307 -15.41 19.94 19.45
N ALA A 308 -15.43 21.26 19.62
CA ALA A 308 -14.26 22.13 19.39
C ALA A 308 -13.03 21.77 20.26
N SER A 309 -13.22 21.00 21.33
CA SER A 309 -12.13 20.48 22.17
C SER A 309 -11.32 19.37 21.49
N ILE A 310 -11.87 18.69 20.48
CA ILE A 310 -11.20 17.63 19.75
C ILE A 310 -10.37 18.24 18.62
N LYS A 311 -9.07 18.39 18.86
CA LYS A 311 -8.12 18.95 17.88
C LYS A 311 -7.70 17.96 16.80
N ASN A 312 -7.57 16.69 17.17
CA ASN A 312 -7.18 15.61 16.28
C ASN A 312 -8.19 14.47 16.42
N TYR A 313 -8.72 14.02 15.30
CA TYR A 313 -9.72 12.97 15.25
C TYR A 313 -9.44 12.05 14.08
N LYS A 314 -9.61 10.74 14.30
CA LYS A 314 -9.51 9.73 13.25
C LYS A 314 -10.43 8.56 13.57
N GLN A 315 -11.28 8.18 12.62
CA GLN A 315 -12.10 6.97 12.74
C GLN A 315 -12.30 6.30 11.41
N THR A 316 -12.07 4.99 11.35
CA THR A 316 -12.40 4.14 10.21
C THR A 316 -13.76 3.49 10.39
N VAL A 317 -14.70 3.77 9.50
CA VAL A 317 -16.02 3.15 9.41
C VAL A 317 -15.96 2.01 8.40
N GLN A 318 -16.25 0.78 8.83
CA GLN A 318 -16.45 -0.36 7.92
C GLN A 318 -17.93 -0.47 7.57
N VAL A 319 -18.28 -0.19 6.32
CA VAL A 319 -19.63 -0.39 5.80
C VAL A 319 -19.66 -1.70 5.02
N ARG A 320 -20.49 -2.64 5.47
CA ARG A 320 -20.78 -3.88 4.75
C ARG A 320 -22.11 -3.72 4.01
N PHE A 321 -22.18 -4.20 2.78
CA PHE A 321 -23.39 -4.18 1.99
C PHE A 321 -23.43 -5.35 1.02
N ILE A 322 -24.61 -5.65 0.50
CA ILE A 322 -24.83 -6.68 -0.52
C ILE A 322 -25.20 -5.96 -1.82
N VAL A 323 -24.62 -6.39 -2.93
CA VAL A 323 -25.17 -6.10 -4.26
C VAL A 323 -26.11 -7.26 -4.61
N CYS A 324 -27.39 -6.94 -4.74
CA CYS A 324 -28.45 -7.89 -5.06
C CYS A 324 -28.39 -8.31 -6.55
N GLU A 325 -29.10 -9.39 -6.93
CA GLU A 325 -29.07 -9.99 -8.29
C GLU A 325 -29.51 -9.03 -9.41
N ASP A 326 -30.29 -8.01 -9.05
CA ASP A 326 -30.78 -6.94 -9.93
C ASP A 326 -29.90 -5.69 -9.94
N GLY A 327 -28.78 -5.74 -9.20
CA GLY A 327 -27.78 -4.69 -9.08
C GLY A 327 -28.08 -3.70 -7.97
N THR A 328 -29.21 -3.80 -7.28
CA THR A 328 -29.50 -2.88 -6.18
C THR A 328 -28.61 -3.13 -4.98
N VAL A 329 -28.29 -2.09 -4.22
CA VAL A 329 -27.58 -2.23 -2.95
C VAL A 329 -28.57 -2.51 -1.83
N CYS A 330 -28.35 -3.60 -1.11
CA CYS A 330 -29.19 -4.13 -0.05
C CYS A 330 -28.33 -4.41 1.22
N ASN A 331 -28.97 -4.51 2.38
CA ASN A 331 -28.33 -4.88 3.66
C ASN A 331 -27.08 -4.04 4.02
N VAL A 332 -27.20 -2.71 3.94
CA VAL A 332 -26.10 -1.79 4.30
C VAL A 332 -26.00 -1.65 5.81
N GLU A 333 -24.91 -2.14 6.38
CA GLU A 333 -24.64 -2.14 7.82
C GLU A 333 -23.27 -1.56 8.14
N VAL A 334 -23.18 -0.84 9.25
CA VAL A 334 -21.89 -0.46 9.83
C VAL A 334 -21.41 -1.64 10.69
N ALA A 335 -20.31 -2.26 10.27
CA ALA A 335 -19.79 -3.48 10.91
C ALA A 335 -19.03 -3.21 12.20
N ASN A 336 -18.57 -1.98 12.43
CA ASN A 336 -17.93 -1.56 13.68
C ASN A 336 -19.02 -1.35 14.73
N LYS A 337 -19.54 -2.45 15.29
CA LYS A 337 -20.75 -2.44 16.12
C LYS A 337 -20.59 -1.74 17.46
N ASN A 338 -19.37 -1.47 17.93
CA ASN A 338 -19.09 -0.74 19.16
C ASN A 338 -17.87 0.17 18.97
N GLU A 339 -17.96 1.42 19.45
CA GLU A 339 -16.95 2.48 19.41
C GLU A 339 -16.80 3.23 18.07
N GLY A 340 -17.51 4.36 17.99
CA GLY A 340 -17.28 5.36 16.97
C GLY A 340 -18.27 6.53 17.05
N PHE A 341 -17.83 7.69 16.60
CA PHE A 341 -18.63 8.88 16.41
C PHE A 341 -19.75 8.60 15.40
N LYS A 342 -20.99 8.67 15.88
CA LYS A 342 -22.17 8.27 15.11
C LYS A 342 -22.40 9.07 13.82
N PRO A 343 -22.15 10.39 13.76
CA PRO A 343 -22.38 11.17 12.54
C PRO A 343 -21.61 10.63 11.33
N VAL A 344 -20.33 10.30 11.49
CA VAL A 344 -19.53 9.75 10.37
C VAL A 344 -19.96 8.35 9.95
N GLN A 345 -20.46 7.54 10.90
CA GLN A 345 -21.02 6.22 10.59
C GLN A 345 -22.31 6.33 9.77
N ASP A 346 -23.18 7.28 10.15
CA ASP A 346 -24.42 7.53 9.41
C ASP A 346 -24.16 8.08 8.02
N GLU A 347 -23.16 8.94 7.87
CA GLU A 347 -22.77 9.49 6.58
C GLU A 347 -22.21 8.41 5.65
N ALA A 348 -21.27 7.60 6.15
CA ALA A 348 -20.74 6.47 5.39
C ALA A 348 -21.86 5.52 4.93
N ARG A 349 -22.77 5.14 5.84
CA ARG A 349 -23.93 4.30 5.50
C ARG A 349 -24.83 4.97 4.46
N ARG A 350 -25.15 6.26 4.63
CA ARG A 350 -26.02 7.03 3.72
C ARG A 350 -25.48 7.02 2.29
N VAL A 351 -24.18 7.26 2.12
CA VAL A 351 -23.57 7.32 0.78
C VAL A 351 -23.60 5.95 0.11
N ILE A 352 -23.21 4.88 0.83
CA ILE A 352 -23.24 3.52 0.28
C ILE A 352 -24.66 3.11 -0.11
N SER A 353 -25.68 3.39 0.73
CA SER A 353 -27.08 3.15 0.40
C SER A 353 -27.58 3.91 -0.83
N ARG A 354 -26.93 5.01 -1.23
CA ARG A 354 -27.30 5.84 -2.38
C ARG A 354 -26.47 5.57 -3.63
N SER A 355 -25.64 4.53 -3.62
CA SER A 355 -24.80 4.14 -4.76
C SER A 355 -25.58 3.61 -5.97
N GLY A 356 -26.90 3.45 -5.87
CA GLY A 356 -27.75 3.13 -7.01
C GLY A 356 -27.61 1.69 -7.47
N LYS A 357 -27.63 1.47 -8.79
CA LYS A 357 -27.55 0.13 -9.40
C LYS A 357 -26.12 -0.19 -9.84
N TRP A 358 -25.61 -1.30 -9.33
CA TRP A 358 -24.35 -1.91 -9.68
C TRP A 358 -24.55 -2.96 -10.78
N VAL A 359 -23.47 -3.30 -11.45
CA VAL A 359 -23.39 -4.54 -12.23
C VAL A 359 -23.35 -5.69 -11.22
N PRO A 360 -24.30 -6.64 -11.22
CA PRO A 360 -24.32 -7.76 -10.28
C PRO A 360 -23.12 -8.69 -10.45
N ALA A 361 -22.82 -9.44 -9.41
CA ALA A 361 -21.90 -10.55 -9.51
C ALA A 361 -22.49 -11.69 -10.33
N VAL A 362 -21.64 -12.46 -11.02
CA VAL A 362 -22.02 -13.63 -11.81
C VAL A 362 -21.31 -14.87 -11.28
N HIS A 363 -22.07 -15.95 -11.11
CA HIS A 363 -21.56 -17.27 -10.77
C HIS A 363 -22.34 -18.33 -11.55
N GLU A 364 -21.65 -19.26 -12.21
CA GLU A 364 -22.25 -20.26 -13.11
C GLU A 364 -23.17 -19.63 -14.18
N GLY A 365 -22.76 -18.46 -14.70
CA GLY A 365 -23.52 -17.71 -15.71
C GLY A 365 -24.81 -17.05 -15.21
N LYS A 366 -25.08 -17.01 -13.90
CA LYS A 366 -26.26 -16.36 -13.31
C LYS A 366 -25.86 -15.23 -12.38
N ASN A 367 -26.68 -14.19 -12.36
CA ASN A 367 -26.52 -13.11 -11.39
C ASN A 367 -26.77 -13.66 -9.98
N VAL A 368 -25.89 -13.32 -9.05
CA VAL A 368 -25.98 -13.74 -7.65
C VAL A 368 -25.79 -12.55 -6.73
N LYS A 369 -26.31 -12.65 -5.51
CA LYS A 369 -26.01 -11.69 -4.46
C LYS A 369 -24.53 -11.80 -4.07
N SER A 370 -23.80 -10.69 -4.00
CA SER A 370 -22.40 -10.65 -3.55
C SER A 370 -22.19 -9.67 -2.42
N PHE A 371 -21.28 -10.01 -1.50
CA PHE A 371 -20.91 -9.18 -0.36
C PHE A 371 -19.78 -8.21 -0.71
N HIS A 372 -19.95 -6.96 -0.27
CA HIS A 372 -18.94 -5.93 -0.36
C HIS A 372 -18.68 -5.28 0.99
N THR A 373 -17.43 -4.87 1.21
CA THR A 373 -17.00 -4.09 2.36
C THR A 373 -16.28 -2.85 1.86
N GLN A 374 -16.78 -1.67 2.23
CA GLN A 374 -16.11 -0.41 2.01
C GLN A 374 -15.60 0.14 3.36
N LEU A 375 -14.31 0.44 3.43
CA LEU A 375 -13.73 1.16 4.56
C LEU A 375 -13.69 2.66 4.22
N ILE A 376 -14.22 3.48 5.12
CA ILE A 376 -14.28 4.95 5.01
C ILE A 376 -13.76 5.54 6.31
N THR A 377 -12.59 6.16 6.29
CA THR A 377 -11.92 6.77 7.43
C THR A 377 -12.13 8.26 7.40
N PHE A 378 -12.57 8.86 8.51
CA PHE A 378 -12.74 10.29 8.65
C PHE A 378 -11.63 10.82 9.56
N ILE A 379 -10.97 11.90 9.15
CA ILE A 379 -9.83 12.50 9.85
C ILE A 379 -10.08 14.01 9.97
N ALA A 380 -9.89 14.56 11.16
CA ALA A 380 -9.75 16.01 11.34
C ALA A 380 -8.40 16.28 12.02
N THR A 381 -7.67 17.25 11.50
CA THR A 381 -6.40 17.73 12.07
C THR A 381 -6.46 19.24 12.22
N SER A 382 -6.06 19.75 13.38
CA SER A 382 -5.74 21.17 13.51
C SER A 382 -4.31 21.41 13.03
N GLU A 383 -4.10 22.41 12.16
CA GLU A 383 -2.76 22.98 11.92
C GLU A 383 -2.11 23.47 13.22
#